data_AF-A0ABD2N9J4-F1
#
_entry.id   AF-A0ABD2N9J4-F1
#
_cell.length_a   1.000
_cell.length_b   1.000
_cell.length_c   1.000
_cell.angle_alpha   90.00
_cell.angle_beta   90.00
_cell.angle_gamma   90.00
#
_symmetry.space_group_name_H-M   'P 1'
#
loop_
_entity.id
_entity.type
_entity.pdbx_description
1 polymer ?
#
loop_
_entity_poly.entity_id
_entity_poly.type
_entity_poly.pdbx_seq_one_letter_code
_entity_poly.pdbx_strand_id
1 'polypeptide(L)'
;DHQFYHKWALLTDPDDITAGPKGYLKCDISVIGKGDPVKVPAKSEKDEDDIEANILLPDGVPINRQKARLIIKIYKADGLPKMNSTLMANVKKAITGESQDLVNPFVQVSFAGLQGKTSVKKHCYTPVWNEQIVFTEMFPPLCQRIKIQLRDNDPIKPQVIGTYFIDLKTISNDGEKGFLPTFGPSFIHLYGSTRDYSIIDKHSNLNTGFGEGVSYRARLLLAIRTEVTDSMDLAPAAVEIEQTPPVNEESYAKNEEFFLFTTIMGASMIDKKLGDKPVYLEISMGNAGNAIDGQNTSVKEHYDSDSDELGK
;
A
#
# COMPACT_ATOMS: atom_id res chain seq x y z
N ASP A 1 -11.57 -21.13 -29.36
CA ASP A 1 -13.02 -20.89 -29.28
C ASP A 1 -13.31 -19.62 -28.52
N HIS A 2 -14.20 -18.78 -29.04
CA HIS A 2 -14.59 -17.51 -28.43
C HIS A 2 -15.70 -17.68 -27.38
N GLN A 3 -15.71 -18.82 -26.68
CA GLN A 3 -16.82 -19.23 -25.83
C GLN A 3 -16.32 -19.92 -24.56
N PHE A 4 -16.90 -19.55 -23.42
CA PHE A 4 -16.76 -20.21 -22.13
C PHE A 4 -18.15 -20.65 -21.68
N TYR A 5 -18.28 -21.87 -21.17
CA TYR A 5 -19.54 -22.42 -20.70
C TYR A 5 -19.41 -23.01 -19.31
N HIS A 6 -20.44 -22.82 -18.49
CA HIS A 6 -20.57 -23.32 -17.12
C HIS A 6 -19.38 -22.97 -16.22
N LYS A 7 -18.76 -21.80 -16.42
CA LYS A 7 -17.59 -21.35 -15.65
C LYS A 7 -17.97 -20.50 -14.44
N TRP A 8 -17.31 -20.71 -13.32
CA TRP A 8 -17.52 -19.96 -12.10
C TRP A 8 -16.61 -18.73 -12.04
N ALA A 9 -17.19 -17.55 -12.20
CA ALA A 9 -16.50 -16.28 -11.99
C ALA A 9 -16.48 -15.95 -10.49
N LEU A 10 -15.29 -15.64 -9.95
CA LEU A 10 -15.12 -15.20 -8.57
C LEU A 10 -15.53 -13.73 -8.44
N LEU A 11 -16.43 -13.44 -7.50
CA LEU A 11 -16.90 -12.09 -7.22
C LEU A 11 -16.01 -11.44 -6.16
N THR A 12 -15.57 -10.21 -6.42
CA THR A 12 -14.89 -9.36 -5.43
C THR A 12 -15.64 -8.05 -5.29
N ASP A 13 -15.55 -7.44 -4.11
CA ASP A 13 -16.01 -6.07 -3.92
C ASP A 13 -14.93 -5.12 -4.47
N PRO A 14 -15.21 -4.35 -5.53
CA PRO A 14 -14.22 -3.43 -6.10
C PRO A 14 -13.85 -2.29 -5.14
N ASP A 15 -14.76 -1.93 -4.21
CA ASP A 15 -14.54 -0.90 -3.21
C ASP A 15 -13.84 -1.48 -1.96
N ASP A 16 -13.98 -2.80 -1.73
CA ASP A 16 -13.33 -3.50 -0.63
C ASP A 16 -12.54 -4.74 -1.08
N ILE A 17 -11.39 -4.48 -1.72
CA ILE A 17 -10.45 -5.54 -2.12
C ILE A 17 -9.88 -6.34 -0.94
N THR A 18 -10.06 -5.88 0.30
CA THR A 18 -9.56 -6.56 1.50
C THR A 18 -10.50 -7.65 1.98
N ALA A 19 -11.76 -7.59 1.58
CA ALA A 19 -12.78 -8.48 2.12
C ALA A 19 -12.94 -9.79 1.33
N GLY A 20 -11.98 -10.06 0.44
CA GLY A 20 -11.82 -11.32 -0.26
C GLY A 20 -12.94 -11.66 -1.26
N PRO A 21 -13.01 -12.91 -1.69
CA PRO A 21 -14.11 -13.41 -2.52
C PRO A 21 -15.45 -13.24 -1.80
N LYS A 22 -16.43 -12.62 -2.46
CA LYS A 22 -17.80 -12.39 -1.95
C LYS A 22 -18.81 -13.43 -2.41
N GLY A 23 -18.42 -14.29 -3.33
CA GLY A 23 -19.25 -15.33 -3.89
C GLY A 23 -18.75 -15.75 -5.26
N TYR A 24 -19.52 -16.61 -5.91
CA TYR A 24 -19.24 -17.09 -7.25
C TYR A 24 -20.48 -16.91 -8.14
N LEU A 25 -20.24 -16.62 -9.41
CA LEU A 25 -21.28 -16.50 -10.43
C LEU A 25 -21.00 -17.53 -11.55
N LYS A 26 -21.90 -18.48 -11.76
CA LYS A 26 -21.82 -19.40 -12.90
C LYS A 26 -22.23 -18.65 -14.16
N CYS A 27 -21.37 -18.62 -15.17
CA CYS A 27 -21.57 -17.83 -16.37
C CYS A 27 -21.21 -18.59 -17.65
N ASP A 28 -21.96 -18.27 -18.70
CA ASP A 28 -21.68 -18.61 -20.09
C ASP A 28 -21.28 -17.31 -20.80
N ILE A 29 -20.09 -17.26 -21.39
CA ILE A 29 -19.55 -16.09 -22.08
C ILE A 29 -19.31 -16.48 -23.53
N SER A 30 -19.76 -15.68 -24.50
CA SER A 30 -19.53 -15.94 -25.92
C SER A 30 -19.28 -14.63 -26.67
N VAL A 31 -18.20 -14.56 -27.44
CA VAL A 31 -17.93 -13.46 -28.38
C VAL A 31 -18.34 -13.92 -29.77
N ILE A 32 -19.28 -13.20 -30.38
CA ILE A 32 -20.00 -13.61 -31.58
C ILE A 32 -19.84 -12.53 -32.66
N GLY A 33 -19.51 -12.93 -33.88
CA GLY A 33 -19.39 -12.04 -35.03
C GLY A 33 -20.76 -11.53 -35.50
N LYS A 34 -20.76 -10.39 -36.20
CA LYS A 34 -22.00 -9.83 -36.76
C LYS A 34 -22.58 -10.81 -37.78
N GLY A 35 -23.78 -11.33 -37.51
CA GLY A 35 -24.50 -12.26 -38.37
C GLY A 35 -24.34 -13.74 -38.00
N ASP A 36 -23.49 -14.05 -37.02
CA ASP A 36 -23.31 -15.42 -36.54
C ASP A 36 -24.45 -15.85 -35.59
N PRO A 37 -24.89 -17.12 -35.65
CA PRO A 37 -25.92 -17.63 -34.75
C PRO A 37 -25.39 -17.81 -33.32
N VAL A 38 -26.20 -17.43 -32.33
CA VAL A 38 -25.92 -17.69 -30.92
C VAL A 38 -26.14 -19.17 -30.63
N LYS A 39 -25.07 -19.89 -30.26
CA LYS A 39 -25.16 -21.26 -29.76
C LYS A 39 -25.35 -21.23 -28.24
N VAL A 40 -26.54 -21.57 -27.78
CA VAL A 40 -26.82 -21.78 -26.36
C VAL A 40 -26.41 -23.20 -25.99
N PRO A 41 -25.51 -23.41 -25.02
CA PRO A 41 -25.17 -24.74 -24.54
C PRO A 41 -26.39 -25.46 -24.00
N ALA A 42 -26.40 -26.79 -24.16
CA ALA A 42 -27.33 -27.59 -23.38
C ALA A 42 -27.00 -27.42 -21.88
N LYS A 43 -28.04 -27.19 -21.06
CA LYS A 43 -27.90 -27.32 -19.61
C LYS A 43 -27.59 -28.78 -19.31
N SER A 44 -26.38 -29.04 -18.81
CA SER A 44 -26.01 -30.33 -18.25
C SER A 44 -26.51 -30.36 -16.81
N GLU A 45 -27.52 -31.18 -16.50
CA GLU A 45 -27.92 -31.48 -15.12
C GLU A 45 -26.91 -32.39 -14.40
N LYS A 46 -25.86 -32.84 -15.11
CA LYS A 46 -24.83 -33.77 -14.63
C LYS A 46 -23.49 -33.11 -14.32
N ASP A 47 -23.34 -31.82 -14.61
CA ASP A 47 -22.12 -31.11 -14.25
C ASP A 47 -22.18 -30.87 -12.74
N GLU A 48 -21.44 -31.67 -11.97
CA GLU A 48 -21.21 -31.39 -10.56
C GLU A 48 -20.82 -29.91 -10.43
N ASP A 49 -21.47 -29.19 -9.51
CA ASP A 49 -21.16 -27.80 -9.18
C ASP A 49 -19.83 -27.71 -8.40
N ASP A 50 -18.80 -28.39 -8.89
CA ASP A 50 -17.43 -28.28 -8.44
C ASP A 50 -16.89 -26.93 -8.92
N ILE A 51 -16.99 -25.96 -8.02
CA ILE A 51 -16.52 -24.59 -8.24
C ILE A 51 -15.03 -24.61 -8.58
N GLU A 52 -14.21 -25.31 -7.80
CA GLU A 52 -12.75 -25.29 -7.94
C GLU A 52 -12.29 -25.89 -9.28
N ALA A 53 -12.92 -26.98 -9.73
CA ALA A 53 -12.60 -27.57 -11.03
C ALA A 53 -13.03 -26.71 -12.23
N ASN A 54 -13.99 -25.78 -12.04
CA ASN A 54 -14.60 -24.99 -13.11
C ASN A 54 -14.52 -23.47 -12.93
N ILE A 55 -13.60 -22.95 -12.11
CA ILE A 55 -13.37 -21.51 -12.00
C ILE A 55 -12.95 -20.92 -13.37
N LEU A 56 -13.47 -19.74 -13.66
CA LEU A 56 -13.03 -18.91 -14.76
C LEU A 56 -11.67 -18.29 -14.41
N LEU A 57 -10.61 -18.82 -15.02
CA LEU A 57 -9.24 -18.37 -14.79
C LEU A 57 -8.77 -17.44 -15.91
N PRO A 58 -7.93 -16.43 -15.60
CA PRO A 58 -7.24 -15.65 -16.62
C PRO A 58 -6.37 -16.55 -17.51
N ASP A 59 -6.14 -16.10 -18.75
CA ASP A 59 -5.22 -16.78 -19.66
C ASP A 59 -3.82 -16.92 -19.02
N GLY A 60 -3.19 -18.08 -19.19
CA GLY A 60 -1.91 -18.42 -18.56
C GLY A 60 -1.97 -18.90 -17.10
N VAL A 61 -3.13 -18.88 -16.42
CA VAL A 61 -3.26 -19.41 -15.05
C VAL A 61 -3.71 -20.88 -15.08
N PRO A 62 -2.90 -21.83 -14.56
CA PRO A 62 -3.27 -23.24 -14.56
C PRO A 62 -4.42 -23.53 -13.58
N ILE A 63 -5.24 -24.55 -13.87
CA ILE A 63 -6.30 -25.03 -12.95
C ILE A 63 -5.69 -25.55 -11.65
N ASN A 64 -4.66 -26.37 -11.77
CA ASN A 64 -3.85 -26.85 -10.65
C ASN A 64 -2.83 -25.78 -10.29
N ARG A 65 -3.18 -24.91 -9.35
CA ARG A 65 -2.27 -23.92 -8.77
C ARG A 65 -1.55 -24.55 -7.58
N GLN A 66 -0.26 -24.28 -7.49
CA GLN A 66 0.52 -24.56 -6.29
C GLN A 66 0.43 -23.38 -5.33
N LYS A 67 0.82 -23.59 -4.08
CA LYS A 67 0.93 -22.50 -3.12
C LYS A 67 2.25 -21.77 -3.24
N ALA A 68 2.22 -20.47 -2.96
CA ALA A 68 3.41 -19.68 -2.76
C ALA A 68 3.29 -18.84 -1.48
N ARG A 69 4.45 -18.58 -0.87
CA ARG A 69 4.63 -17.65 0.24
C ARG A 69 5.01 -16.29 -0.33
N LEU A 70 4.10 -15.33 -0.26
CA LEU A 70 4.39 -13.93 -0.52
C LEU A 70 4.86 -13.29 0.79
N ILE A 71 6.15 -13.00 0.88
CA ILE A 71 6.82 -12.52 2.09
C ILE A 71 7.04 -11.02 1.94
N ILE A 72 6.39 -10.25 2.80
CA ILE A 72 6.43 -8.78 2.78
C ILE A 72 7.15 -8.33 4.05
N LYS A 73 8.41 -7.91 3.90
CA LYS A 73 9.26 -7.41 4.98
C LYS A 73 9.03 -5.92 5.18
N ILE A 74 8.65 -5.53 6.39
CA ILE A 74 8.38 -4.17 6.81
C ILE A 74 9.48 -3.75 7.79
N TYR A 75 10.36 -2.84 7.35
CA TYR A 75 11.54 -2.46 8.12
C TYR A 75 11.29 -1.25 9.01
N LYS A 76 11.04 -0.09 8.41
CA LYS A 76 10.86 1.19 9.13
C LYS A 76 10.00 2.16 8.32
N ALA A 77 9.42 3.15 8.99
CA ALA A 77 8.84 4.32 8.36
C ALA A 77 9.45 5.60 8.92
N ASP A 78 9.43 6.66 8.12
CA ASP A 78 9.77 8.00 8.58
C ASP A 78 8.93 9.06 7.84
N GLY A 79 9.09 10.31 8.26
CA GLY A 79 8.37 11.45 7.68
C GLY A 79 6.88 11.45 8.01
N LEU A 80 6.46 10.74 9.06
CA LEU A 80 5.08 10.69 9.53
C LEU A 80 4.53 12.09 9.86
N PRO A 81 3.22 12.31 9.72
CA PRO A 81 2.62 13.60 9.96
C PRO A 81 2.60 13.89 11.47
N LYS A 82 3.09 15.07 11.88
CA LYS A 82 2.93 15.50 13.27
C LYS A 82 1.45 15.85 13.49
N MET A 83 0.74 14.97 14.21
CA MET A 83 -0.67 15.23 14.55
C MET A 83 -0.74 16.25 15.68
N ASN A 84 -0.90 17.53 15.34
CA ASN A 84 -1.01 18.61 16.33
C ASN A 84 -2.46 18.81 16.83
N SER A 85 -3.31 17.78 16.79
CA SER A 85 -4.76 17.95 16.69
C SER A 85 -5.52 18.14 18.00
N THR A 86 -4.86 18.35 19.14
CA THR A 86 -5.58 18.66 20.38
C THR A 86 -5.07 19.93 21.06
N LEU A 87 -6.01 20.78 21.48
CA LEU A 87 -5.79 21.90 22.41
C LEU A 87 -4.94 21.46 23.62
N MET A 88 -5.15 20.22 24.10
CA MET A 88 -4.35 19.62 25.18
C MET A 88 -2.88 19.36 24.80
N ALA A 89 -2.56 18.97 23.57
CA ALA A 89 -1.18 18.77 23.13
C ALA A 89 -0.40 20.09 23.08
N ASN A 90 -1.05 21.17 22.62
CA ASN A 90 -0.46 22.51 22.62
C ASN A 90 -0.29 23.07 24.03
N VAL A 91 -1.26 22.83 24.92
CA VAL A 91 -1.18 23.22 26.33
C VAL A 91 -0.09 22.43 27.06
N LYS A 92 0.01 21.11 26.84
CA LYS A 92 1.06 20.26 27.45
C LYS A 92 2.44 20.69 26.95
N LYS A 93 2.61 20.94 25.64
CA LYS A 93 3.84 21.51 25.07
C LYS A 93 4.20 22.86 25.67
N ALA A 94 3.22 23.75 25.88
CA ALA A 94 3.43 25.06 26.48
C ALA A 94 3.79 25.01 27.98
N ILE A 95 3.40 23.95 28.69
CA ILE A 95 3.64 23.79 30.14
C ILE A 95 4.93 23.01 30.42
N THR A 96 5.18 21.92 29.67
CA THR A 96 6.31 21.01 29.94
C THR A 96 7.51 21.24 29.03
N GLY A 97 7.36 22.00 27.95
CA GLY A 97 8.41 22.19 26.94
C GLY A 97 8.71 20.96 26.07
N GLU A 98 8.11 19.81 26.38
CA GLU A 98 8.34 18.54 25.68
C GLU A 98 7.33 18.30 24.55
N SER A 99 7.84 17.99 23.36
CA SER A 99 7.03 17.49 22.23
C SER A 99 7.02 15.97 22.29
N GLN A 100 5.92 15.38 22.73
CA GLN A 100 5.74 13.92 22.66
C GLN A 100 5.11 13.52 21.33
N ASP A 101 5.64 12.47 20.72
CA ASP A 101 5.04 11.83 19.56
C ASP A 101 3.68 11.24 19.95
N LEU A 102 2.64 11.55 19.19
CA LEU A 102 1.27 11.17 19.55
C LEU A 102 0.76 9.95 18.78
N VAL A 103 1.43 9.59 17.68
CA VAL A 103 1.01 8.50 16.80
C VAL A 103 1.52 7.17 17.35
N ASN A 104 0.68 6.15 17.28
CA ASN A 104 1.00 4.77 17.63
C ASN A 104 1.03 3.91 16.35
N PRO A 105 2.08 4.00 15.52
CA PRO A 105 2.02 3.47 14.17
C PRO A 105 2.12 1.95 14.10
N PHE A 106 1.39 1.38 13.14
CA PHE A 106 1.58 0.01 12.64
C PHE A 106 1.28 -0.05 11.14
N VAL A 107 1.80 -1.06 10.47
CA VAL A 107 1.52 -1.33 9.05
C VAL A 107 0.55 -2.49 8.95
N GLN A 108 -0.52 -2.29 8.18
CA GLN A 108 -1.46 -3.33 7.80
C GLN A 108 -1.28 -3.65 6.32
N VAL A 109 -1.16 -4.93 5.99
CA VAL A 109 -1.07 -5.42 4.61
C VAL A 109 -2.26 -6.31 4.33
N SER A 110 -2.93 -6.08 3.21
CA SER A 110 -4.04 -6.88 2.73
C SER A 110 -3.74 -7.40 1.33
N PHE A 111 -3.92 -8.70 1.14
CA PHE A 111 -3.63 -9.39 -0.11
C PHE A 111 -4.52 -10.62 -0.25
N ALA A 112 -5.16 -10.80 -1.42
CA ALA A 112 -6.02 -11.96 -1.71
C ALA A 112 -7.11 -12.26 -0.65
N GLY A 113 -7.68 -11.22 -0.02
CA GLY A 113 -8.67 -11.38 1.06
C GLY A 113 -8.09 -11.72 2.42
N LEU A 114 -6.79 -11.93 2.51
CA LEU A 114 -6.05 -12.10 3.75
C LEU A 114 -5.53 -10.76 4.26
N GLN A 115 -5.29 -10.69 5.57
CA GLN A 115 -4.76 -9.49 6.22
C GLN A 115 -3.75 -9.85 7.31
N GLY A 116 -2.60 -9.16 7.29
CA GLY A 116 -1.60 -9.20 8.34
C GLY A 116 -1.24 -7.80 8.82
N LYS A 117 -0.69 -7.69 10.02
CA LYS A 117 -0.27 -6.41 10.60
C LYS A 117 1.01 -6.55 11.40
N THR A 118 1.82 -5.51 11.40
CA THR A 118 2.98 -5.42 12.29
C THR A 118 2.55 -5.15 13.74
N SER A 119 3.50 -5.24 14.66
CA SER A 119 3.35 -4.71 16.01
C SER A 119 3.10 -3.20 16.00
N VAL A 120 2.42 -2.71 17.04
CA VAL A 120 2.19 -1.28 17.26
C VAL A 120 3.40 -0.69 17.98
N LYS A 121 4.01 0.35 17.40
CA LYS A 121 4.99 1.18 18.11
C LYS A 121 4.24 2.30 18.81
N LYS A 122 4.51 2.56 20.09
CA LYS A 122 3.81 3.60 20.84
C LYS A 122 4.54 4.92 20.71
N HIS A 123 3.82 6.01 20.53
CA HIS A 123 4.36 7.38 20.58
C HIS A 123 5.61 7.53 19.71
N CYS A 124 5.49 7.30 18.40
CA CYS A 124 6.66 7.22 17.52
C CYS A 124 6.37 7.72 16.10
N TYR A 125 7.14 8.70 15.62
CA TYR A 125 7.12 9.16 14.22
C TYR A 125 8.19 8.54 13.32
N THR A 126 9.13 7.77 13.87
CA THR A 126 10.16 7.04 13.10
C THR A 126 10.19 5.55 13.50
N PRO A 127 9.07 4.82 13.33
CA PRO A 127 8.96 3.45 13.80
C PRO A 127 9.89 2.50 13.04
N VAL A 128 10.49 1.58 13.78
CA VAL A 128 11.25 0.44 13.25
C VAL A 128 10.57 -0.85 13.71
N TRP A 129 10.11 -1.66 12.76
CA TRP A 129 9.45 -2.94 13.02
C TRP A 129 10.38 -4.12 12.80
N ASN A 130 11.07 -4.17 11.66
CA ASN A 130 11.84 -5.34 11.24
C ASN A 130 11.03 -6.64 11.37
N GLU A 131 9.81 -6.61 10.83
CA GLU A 131 8.88 -7.74 10.83
C GLU A 131 8.59 -8.15 9.38
N GLN A 132 8.26 -9.42 9.16
CA GLN A 132 7.77 -9.90 7.89
C GLN A 132 6.38 -10.50 8.05
N ILE A 133 5.49 -10.15 7.12
CA ILE A 133 4.14 -10.69 7.01
C ILE A 133 4.17 -11.68 5.84
N VAL A 134 3.88 -12.94 6.11
CA VAL A 134 3.93 -14.03 5.15
C VAL A 134 2.52 -14.45 4.80
N PHE A 135 2.14 -14.25 3.54
CA PHE A 135 0.87 -14.71 2.99
C PHE A 135 1.09 -16.01 2.24
N THR A 136 0.42 -17.08 2.63
CA THR A 136 0.45 -18.38 1.93
C THR A 136 -0.85 -18.53 1.14
N GLU A 137 -0.75 -18.43 -0.19
CA GLU A 137 -1.89 -18.40 -1.12
C GLU A 137 -1.58 -19.13 -2.43
N MET A 138 -2.62 -19.52 -3.18
CA MET A 138 -2.52 -20.11 -4.52
C MET A 138 -1.81 -19.17 -5.50
N PHE A 139 -0.91 -19.73 -6.30
CA PHE A 139 -0.06 -19.03 -7.25
C PHE A 139 -0.21 -19.59 -8.67
N PRO A 140 -0.38 -18.75 -9.72
CA PRO A 140 -0.51 -17.29 -9.65
C PRO A 140 -1.78 -16.82 -8.92
N PRO A 141 -1.71 -15.73 -8.14
CA PRO A 141 -2.86 -15.21 -7.41
C PRO A 141 -3.85 -14.53 -8.37
N LEU A 142 -5.14 -14.73 -8.12
CA LEU A 142 -6.18 -14.02 -8.87
C LEU A 142 -6.23 -12.53 -8.46
N CYS A 143 -5.84 -12.22 -7.23
CA CYS A 143 -5.65 -10.85 -6.78
C CYS A 143 -4.31 -10.31 -7.29
N GLN A 144 -4.36 -9.17 -7.99
CA GLN A 144 -3.20 -8.55 -8.62
C GLN A 144 -2.64 -7.36 -7.84
N ARG A 145 -3.25 -6.99 -6.69
CA ARG A 145 -2.85 -5.82 -5.92
C ARG A 145 -2.62 -6.17 -4.45
N ILE A 146 -1.49 -5.71 -3.93
CA ILE A 146 -1.18 -5.71 -2.50
C ILE A 146 -1.56 -4.32 -1.96
N LYS A 147 -2.43 -4.26 -0.96
CA LYS A 147 -2.78 -3.01 -0.27
C LYS A 147 -1.93 -2.88 0.99
N ILE A 148 -1.20 -1.78 1.11
CA ILE A 148 -0.36 -1.46 2.26
C ILE A 148 -0.91 -0.19 2.90
N GLN A 149 -1.20 -0.23 4.20
CA GLN A 149 -1.68 0.91 4.96
C GLN A 149 -0.81 1.17 6.18
N LEU A 150 -0.33 2.40 6.30
CA LEU A 150 0.20 2.90 7.57
C LEU A 150 -0.96 3.45 8.38
N ARG A 151 -1.08 3.01 9.64
CA ARG A 151 -2.22 3.33 10.51
C ARG A 151 -1.75 3.82 11.86
N ASP A 152 -2.57 4.67 12.47
CA ASP A 152 -2.46 5.05 13.88
C ASP A 152 -3.41 4.20 14.72
N ASN A 153 -2.87 3.50 15.72
CA ASN A 153 -3.65 2.74 16.70
C ASN A 153 -4.15 3.66 17.83
N ASP A 154 -4.86 4.73 17.47
CA ASP A 154 -5.56 5.59 18.42
C ASP A 154 -6.78 4.84 18.99
N PRO A 155 -6.93 4.71 20.32
CA PRO A 155 -8.04 3.98 20.94
C PRO A 155 -9.43 4.57 20.67
N ILE A 156 -9.51 5.87 20.39
CA ILE A 156 -10.75 6.62 20.17
C ILE A 156 -11.13 6.59 18.69
N LYS A 157 -10.14 6.77 17.79
CA LYS A 157 -10.37 6.75 16.35
C LYS A 157 -9.18 6.19 15.59
N PRO A 158 -9.10 4.86 15.39
CA PRO A 158 -8.09 4.26 14.53
C PRO A 158 -8.12 4.91 13.14
N GLN A 159 -7.00 5.50 12.73
CA GLN A 159 -6.94 6.31 11.51
C GLN A 159 -5.96 5.69 10.51
N VAL A 160 -6.35 5.68 9.25
CA VAL A 160 -5.40 5.41 8.16
C VAL A 160 -4.60 6.69 7.90
N ILE A 161 -3.28 6.61 8.10
CA ILE A 161 -2.36 7.70 7.83
C ILE A 161 -2.15 7.83 6.32
N GLY A 162 -1.97 6.71 5.63
CA GLY A 162 -1.88 6.66 4.16
C GLY A 162 -1.98 5.23 3.64
N THR A 163 -2.33 5.11 2.35
CA THR A 163 -2.46 3.83 1.65
C THR A 163 -1.57 3.83 0.41
N TYR A 164 -0.94 2.70 0.11
CA TYR A 164 -0.22 2.44 -1.12
C TYR A 164 -0.64 1.09 -1.71
N PHE A 165 -0.70 1.01 -3.03
CA PHE A 165 -0.99 -0.24 -3.74
C PHE A 165 0.22 -0.65 -4.57
N ILE A 166 0.64 -1.91 -4.42
CA ILE A 166 1.64 -2.52 -5.31
C ILE A 166 0.90 -3.47 -6.25
N ASP A 167 1.01 -3.21 -7.56
CA ASP A 167 0.50 -4.11 -8.59
C ASP A 167 1.52 -5.22 -8.85
N LEU A 168 1.10 -6.49 -8.77
CA LEU A 168 1.99 -7.63 -8.99
C LEU A 168 2.60 -7.61 -10.39
N LYS A 169 1.93 -7.02 -11.38
CA LYS A 169 2.43 -6.92 -12.76
C LYS A 169 3.62 -5.97 -12.88
N THR A 170 3.79 -5.02 -11.96
CA THR A 170 4.93 -4.08 -11.99
C THR A 170 6.15 -4.64 -11.28
N ILE A 171 5.98 -5.71 -10.51
CA ILE A 171 7.04 -6.34 -9.72
C ILE A 171 7.27 -7.81 -10.08
N SER A 172 6.72 -8.30 -11.19
CA SER A 172 6.92 -9.67 -11.68
C SER A 172 7.09 -9.68 -13.19
N ASN A 173 7.62 -10.78 -13.73
CA ASN A 173 7.74 -11.03 -15.16
C ASN A 173 7.48 -12.51 -15.41
N ASP A 174 6.57 -12.85 -16.33
CA ASP A 174 6.14 -14.21 -16.65
C ASP A 174 6.76 -14.77 -17.94
N GLY A 175 7.71 -14.05 -18.56
CA GLY A 175 8.45 -14.53 -19.72
C GLY A 175 9.48 -15.61 -19.40
N GLU A 176 10.19 -16.10 -20.42
CA GLU A 176 11.20 -17.18 -20.26
C GLU A 176 12.32 -16.86 -19.27
N LYS A 177 12.67 -15.57 -19.12
CA LYS A 177 13.61 -15.05 -18.13
C LYS A 177 12.89 -14.28 -17.02
N GLY A 178 11.66 -14.69 -16.76
CA GLY A 178 10.77 -14.09 -15.80
C GLY A 178 11.26 -14.22 -14.37
N PHE A 179 10.58 -13.52 -13.47
CA PHE A 179 10.81 -13.59 -12.05
C PHE A 179 9.48 -13.47 -11.32
N LEU A 180 9.38 -14.18 -10.20
CA LEU A 180 8.25 -14.08 -9.29
C LEU A 180 8.17 -12.67 -8.67
N PRO A 181 7.00 -12.25 -8.16
CA PRO A 181 6.86 -10.95 -7.52
C PRO A 181 7.99 -10.63 -6.53
N THR A 182 8.78 -9.60 -6.85
CA THR A 182 9.96 -9.19 -6.09
C THR A 182 10.12 -7.67 -6.09
N PHE A 183 10.41 -7.08 -4.93
CA PHE A 183 10.58 -5.65 -4.80
C PHE A 183 11.51 -5.31 -3.63
N GLY A 184 12.35 -4.29 -3.81
CA GLY A 184 13.14 -3.72 -2.73
C GLY A 184 14.31 -4.58 -2.23
N PRO A 185 14.92 -4.22 -1.08
CA PRO A 185 14.49 -3.18 -0.15
C PRO A 185 14.43 -1.78 -0.77
N SER A 186 13.29 -1.09 -0.66
CA SER A 186 13.12 0.26 -1.17
C SER A 186 11.99 1.01 -0.45
N PHE A 187 12.05 2.34 -0.49
CA PHE A 187 11.00 3.20 0.05
C PHE A 187 9.82 3.28 -0.92
N ILE A 188 8.63 3.01 -0.40
CA ILE A 188 7.38 3.49 -1.00
C ILE A 188 6.98 4.79 -0.32
N HIS A 189 6.26 5.66 -1.03
CA HIS A 189 5.80 6.95 -0.54
C HIS A 189 4.27 6.93 -0.41
N LEU A 190 3.79 7.25 0.78
CA LEU A 190 2.37 7.23 1.13
C LEU A 190 1.81 8.64 0.96
N TYR A 191 0.67 8.72 0.29
CA TYR A 191 -0.08 9.97 0.12
C TYR A 191 -1.52 9.79 0.62
N GLY A 192 -2.17 10.90 0.96
CA GLY A 192 -3.55 10.91 1.45
C GLY A 192 -4.24 12.25 1.24
N SER A 193 -5.31 12.50 2.00
CA SER A 193 -6.09 13.74 1.95
C SER A 193 -5.28 14.99 2.27
N THR A 194 -5.77 16.16 1.84
CA THR A 194 -5.21 17.44 2.28
C THR A 194 -5.26 17.53 3.80
N ARG A 195 -4.25 18.20 4.38
CA ARG A 195 -4.14 18.40 5.83
C ARG A 195 -4.83 19.68 6.25
N ASP A 196 -6.08 19.82 5.83
CA ASP A 196 -6.91 20.92 6.28
C ASP A 196 -7.39 20.57 7.68
N TYR A 197 -6.87 21.23 8.72
CA TYR A 197 -7.28 21.10 10.13
C TYR A 197 -8.74 21.54 10.39
N SER A 198 -9.61 21.45 9.39
CA SER A 198 -11.04 21.52 9.56
C SER A 198 -11.52 20.34 10.41
N ILE A 199 -12.53 20.56 11.23
CA ILE A 199 -13.08 19.57 12.18
C ILE A 199 -13.56 18.29 11.47
N ILE A 200 -13.84 18.37 10.15
CA ILE A 200 -14.31 17.26 9.33
C ILE A 200 -13.44 17.16 8.07
N ASP A 201 -12.58 16.15 8.01
CA ASP A 201 -11.83 15.82 6.80
C ASP A 201 -12.76 15.25 5.72
N LYS A 202 -13.23 16.13 4.83
CA LYS A 202 -14.13 15.81 3.71
C LYS A 202 -13.49 14.89 2.67
N HIS A 203 -12.16 14.76 2.68
CA HIS A 203 -11.40 13.96 1.72
C HIS A 203 -10.76 12.73 2.36
N SER A 204 -11.20 12.35 3.56
CA SER A 204 -10.64 11.22 4.32
C SER A 204 -10.66 9.88 3.58
N ASN A 205 -11.51 9.72 2.57
CA ASN A 205 -11.52 8.58 1.64
C ASN A 205 -10.21 8.44 0.84
N LEU A 206 -9.49 9.53 0.57
CA LEU A 206 -8.17 9.49 -0.06
C LEU A 206 -7.14 8.77 0.82
N ASN A 207 -7.25 8.87 2.15
CA ASN A 207 -6.34 8.17 3.05
C ASN A 207 -6.52 6.65 2.98
N THR A 208 -7.74 6.17 2.71
CA THR A 208 -8.07 4.74 2.62
C THR A 208 -7.85 4.13 1.23
N GLY A 209 -7.42 4.94 0.27
CA GLY A 209 -7.10 4.54 -1.10
C GLY A 209 -8.24 4.74 -2.11
N PHE A 210 -9.33 5.42 -1.75
CA PHE A 210 -10.42 5.77 -2.67
C PHE A 210 -10.12 7.06 -3.42
N GLY A 211 -9.20 6.97 -4.37
CA GLY A 211 -8.66 8.09 -5.13
C GLY A 211 -7.18 8.30 -4.87
N GLU A 212 -6.58 9.20 -5.64
CA GLU A 212 -5.17 9.54 -5.53
C GLU A 212 -4.96 10.52 -4.36
N GLY A 213 -4.09 10.15 -3.41
CA GLY A 213 -3.69 11.03 -2.33
C GLY A 213 -2.85 12.18 -2.85
N VAL A 214 -3.05 13.37 -2.30
CA VAL A 214 -2.43 14.63 -2.75
C VAL A 214 -1.44 15.21 -1.74
N SER A 215 -1.48 14.76 -0.49
CA SER A 215 -0.55 15.19 0.56
C SER A 215 0.36 14.04 0.96
N TYR A 216 1.66 14.29 1.05
CA TYR A 216 2.61 13.33 1.61
C TYR A 216 2.24 12.97 3.04
N ARG A 217 2.40 11.69 3.38
CA ARG A 217 2.05 11.12 4.69
C ARG A 217 3.24 10.47 5.37
N ALA A 218 4.06 9.74 4.63
CA ALA A 218 5.22 9.03 5.15
C ALA A 218 5.94 8.33 4.00
N ARG A 219 7.16 7.86 4.26
CA ARG A 219 7.79 6.82 3.44
C ARG A 219 7.99 5.57 4.27
N LEU A 220 7.83 4.42 3.64
CA LEU A 220 7.91 3.12 4.27
C LEU A 220 8.96 2.27 3.54
N LEU A 221 9.99 1.82 4.26
CA LEU A 221 11.01 0.92 3.74
C LEU A 221 10.52 -0.51 3.85
N LEU A 222 10.40 -1.19 2.71
CA LEU A 222 9.93 -2.57 2.65
C LEU A 222 10.63 -3.38 1.56
N ALA A 223 10.50 -4.70 1.65
CA ALA A 223 10.87 -5.63 0.58
C ALA A 223 9.79 -6.69 0.38
N ILE A 224 9.66 -7.20 -0.84
CA ILE A 224 8.74 -8.27 -1.21
C ILE A 224 9.54 -9.35 -1.91
N ARG A 225 9.27 -10.61 -1.55
CA ARG A 225 9.75 -11.77 -2.28
C ARG A 225 8.68 -12.85 -2.28
N THR A 226 8.67 -13.66 -3.34
CA THR A 226 7.80 -14.84 -3.42
C THR A 226 8.65 -16.10 -3.39
N GLU A 227 8.23 -17.06 -2.57
CA GLU A 227 8.79 -18.42 -2.54
C GLU A 227 7.68 -19.39 -2.94
N VAL A 228 7.88 -20.16 -4.01
CA VAL A 228 6.95 -21.23 -4.39
C VAL A 228 7.23 -22.45 -3.52
N THR A 229 6.19 -23.12 -3.05
CA THR A 229 6.32 -24.35 -2.27
C THR A 229 6.00 -25.56 -3.13
N ASP A 230 6.86 -26.57 -3.12
CA ASP A 230 6.67 -27.83 -3.88
C ASP A 230 5.58 -28.74 -3.28
N SER A 231 5.09 -28.43 -2.07
CA SER A 231 4.05 -29.23 -1.41
C SER A 231 2.66 -28.87 -1.93
N MET A 232 1.94 -29.88 -2.41
CA MET A 232 0.50 -29.83 -2.67
C MET A 232 -0.32 -29.81 -1.37
N ASP A 233 0.21 -29.19 -0.32
CA ASP A 233 -0.41 -29.20 0.99
C ASP A 233 -1.69 -28.37 0.96
N LEU A 234 -2.83 -29.05 1.10
CA LEU A 234 -4.18 -28.49 1.05
C LEU A 234 -4.54 -27.68 2.32
N ALA A 235 -3.54 -27.27 3.11
CA ALA A 235 -3.77 -26.36 4.23
C ALA A 235 -4.56 -25.13 3.75
N PRO A 236 -5.37 -24.47 4.58
CA PRO A 236 -6.04 -23.24 4.17
C PRO A 236 -5.03 -22.12 3.87
N ALA A 237 -5.49 -21.08 3.17
CA ALA A 237 -4.73 -19.84 3.02
C ALA A 237 -4.45 -19.25 4.42
N ALA A 238 -3.23 -18.75 4.64
CA ALA A 238 -2.76 -18.39 5.97
C ALA A 238 -1.91 -17.12 5.98
N VAL A 239 -1.87 -16.45 7.14
CA VAL A 239 -1.03 -15.28 7.38
C VAL A 239 -0.19 -15.51 8.63
N GLU A 240 1.12 -15.36 8.51
CA GLU A 240 2.06 -15.47 9.61
C GLU A 240 2.83 -14.16 9.77
N ILE A 241 3.21 -13.83 11.01
CA ILE A 241 4.02 -12.66 11.32
C ILE A 241 5.27 -13.13 12.06
N GLU A 242 6.43 -12.77 11.52
CA GLU A 242 7.73 -13.18 12.04
C GLU A 242 8.68 -11.97 12.12
N GLN A 243 9.74 -12.09 12.90
CA GLN A 243 10.83 -11.11 12.87
C GLN A 243 11.69 -11.32 11.62
N THR A 244 12.24 -10.24 11.08
CA THR A 244 13.17 -10.29 9.94
C THR A 244 14.43 -9.49 10.27
N PRO A 245 15.62 -9.89 9.78
CA PRO A 245 16.83 -9.13 10.02
C PRO A 245 16.72 -7.68 9.48
N PRO A 246 17.28 -6.68 10.19
CA PRO A 246 17.29 -5.30 9.70
C PRO A 246 18.11 -5.18 8.40
N VAL A 247 17.78 -4.16 7.59
CA VAL A 247 18.60 -3.81 6.41
C VAL A 247 19.77 -2.94 6.86
N ASN A 248 20.97 -3.19 6.31
CA ASN A 248 22.11 -2.31 6.51
C ASN A 248 21.81 -0.91 5.95
N GLU A 249 21.86 0.12 6.79
CA GLU A 249 21.56 1.51 6.41
C GLU A 249 22.46 2.02 5.27
N GLU A 250 23.72 1.61 5.21
CA GLU A 250 24.66 1.99 4.16
C GLU A 250 24.21 1.57 2.74
N SER A 251 23.33 0.57 2.64
CA SER A 251 22.82 0.06 1.36
C SER A 251 21.66 0.86 0.78
N TYR A 252 20.94 1.65 1.60
CA TYR A 252 19.73 2.37 1.18
C TYR A 252 19.66 3.84 1.60
N ALA A 253 20.56 4.31 2.48
CA ALA A 253 20.53 5.66 3.05
C ALA A 253 21.62 6.59 2.48
N LYS A 254 22.18 6.29 1.30
CA LYS A 254 23.06 7.24 0.61
C LYS A 254 22.23 8.45 0.16
N ASN A 255 22.37 9.53 0.90
CA ASN A 255 21.73 10.79 0.56
C ASN A 255 22.62 11.53 -0.44
N GLU A 256 22.06 11.83 -1.61
CA GLU A 256 22.65 12.73 -2.57
C GLU A 256 21.94 14.08 -2.48
N GLU A 257 22.72 15.16 -2.49
CA GLU A 257 22.16 16.50 -2.60
C GLU A 257 21.81 16.76 -4.06
N PHE A 258 20.56 17.17 -4.29
CA PHE A 258 20.09 17.58 -5.60
C PHE A 258 19.35 18.91 -5.50
N PHE A 259 19.38 19.68 -6.59
CA PHE A 259 18.59 20.88 -6.73
C PHE A 259 17.39 20.58 -7.64
N LEU A 260 16.18 20.69 -7.09
CA LEU A 260 14.97 20.66 -7.89
C LEU A 260 14.51 22.10 -8.20
N PHE A 261 14.33 22.39 -9.49
CA PHE A 261 13.70 23.61 -9.95
C PHE A 261 12.33 23.30 -10.54
N THR A 262 11.30 23.97 -10.04
CA THR A 262 9.92 23.85 -10.55
C THR A 262 9.42 25.24 -10.93
N THR A 263 8.82 25.37 -12.12
CA THR A 263 8.16 26.60 -12.57
C THR A 263 6.71 26.32 -12.90
N ILE A 264 5.81 27.20 -12.45
CA ILE A 264 4.39 27.11 -12.74
C ILE A 264 4.08 28.10 -13.86
N MET A 265 3.84 27.58 -15.06
CA MET A 265 3.60 28.40 -16.25
C MET A 265 2.21 29.03 -16.29
N GLY A 266 1.24 28.43 -15.60
CA GLY A 266 -0.12 28.96 -15.50
C GLY A 266 -1.07 28.00 -14.79
N ALA A 267 -2.17 28.53 -14.27
CA ALA A 267 -3.27 27.77 -13.70
C ALA A 267 -4.57 28.17 -14.42
N SER A 268 -5.15 27.23 -15.17
CA SER A 268 -6.41 27.42 -15.90
C SER A 268 -7.55 26.63 -15.23
N MET A 269 -8.79 26.81 -15.70
CA MET A 269 -9.96 26.07 -15.22
C MET A 269 -10.31 26.28 -13.74
N ILE A 270 -9.94 27.44 -13.18
CA ILE A 270 -10.36 27.85 -11.83
C ILE A 270 -11.87 28.15 -11.86
N ASP A 271 -12.63 27.52 -10.95
CA ASP A 271 -14.06 27.79 -10.81
C ASP A 271 -14.27 29.30 -10.59
N LYS A 272 -15.12 29.92 -11.40
CA LYS A 272 -15.44 31.36 -11.31
C LYS A 272 -15.85 31.78 -9.89
N LYS A 273 -16.46 30.89 -9.10
CA LYS A 273 -16.83 31.13 -7.69
C LYS A 273 -15.62 31.33 -6.78
N LEU A 274 -14.44 30.87 -7.19
CA LEU A 274 -13.18 31.02 -6.47
C LEU A 274 -12.32 32.17 -7.03
N GLY A 275 -12.74 32.80 -8.14
CA GLY A 275 -11.94 33.80 -8.85
C GLY A 275 -11.58 35.05 -8.04
N ASP A 276 -12.41 35.41 -7.05
CA ASP A 276 -12.16 36.56 -6.17
C ASP A 276 -11.39 36.18 -4.89
N LYS A 277 -11.04 34.90 -4.71
CA LYS A 277 -10.29 34.42 -3.54
C LYS A 277 -8.80 34.34 -3.87
N PRO A 278 -7.91 34.60 -2.90
CA PRO A 278 -6.48 34.38 -3.10
C PRO A 278 -6.23 32.90 -3.40
N VAL A 279 -5.41 32.64 -4.41
CA VAL A 279 -4.96 31.30 -4.81
C VAL A 279 -3.53 31.11 -4.34
N TYR A 280 -3.27 30.00 -3.66
CA TYR A 280 -1.94 29.59 -3.22
C TYR A 280 -1.59 28.27 -3.89
N LEU A 281 -0.34 28.13 -4.32
CA LEU A 281 0.20 26.90 -4.89
C LEU A 281 1.32 26.42 -3.97
N GLU A 282 1.22 25.18 -3.53
CA GLU A 282 2.26 24.52 -2.76
C GLU A 282 2.91 23.44 -3.63
N ILE A 283 4.24 23.40 -3.61
CA ILE A 283 5.02 22.32 -4.20
C ILE A 283 5.85 21.73 -3.07
N SER A 284 5.66 20.44 -2.83
CA SER A 284 6.38 19.70 -1.81
C SER A 284 6.92 18.38 -2.34
N MET A 285 8.05 17.95 -1.79
CA MET A 285 8.63 16.63 -2.02
C MET A 285 8.84 15.97 -0.66
N GLY A 286 8.06 14.94 -0.37
CA GLY A 286 8.02 14.42 0.99
C GLY A 286 7.63 15.53 1.96
N ASN A 287 8.50 15.81 2.94
CA ASN A 287 8.31 16.93 3.86
C ASN A 287 9.00 18.24 3.44
N ALA A 288 9.87 18.22 2.42
CA ALA A 288 10.52 19.43 1.94
C ALA A 288 9.49 20.32 1.20
N GLY A 289 9.40 21.60 1.57
CA GLY A 289 8.44 22.55 1.00
C GLY A 289 7.03 22.50 1.60
N ASN A 290 6.74 21.56 2.51
CA ASN A 290 5.46 21.47 3.21
C ASN A 290 5.36 22.60 4.28
N ALA A 291 4.38 23.49 4.14
CA ALA A 291 4.20 24.63 5.03
C ALA A 291 3.59 24.28 6.41
N ILE A 292 3.00 23.08 6.54
CA ILE A 292 2.22 22.66 7.71
C ILE A 292 3.10 22.06 8.81
N ASP A 293 4.04 21.17 8.44
CA ASP A 293 4.92 20.52 9.43
C ASP A 293 6.29 21.20 9.57
N GLY A 294 6.56 22.23 8.76
CA GLY A 294 7.88 22.88 8.67
C GLY A 294 8.95 21.94 8.08
N GLN A 295 10.21 22.40 8.04
CA GLN A 295 11.36 21.56 7.66
C GLN A 295 11.49 20.39 8.65
N ASN A 296 10.81 19.27 8.38
CA ASN A 296 11.13 18.01 9.03
C ASN A 296 12.44 17.52 8.39
N THR A 297 13.57 17.90 8.96
CA THR A 297 14.82 17.21 8.71
C THR A 297 14.61 15.75 9.09
N SER A 298 14.66 14.84 8.11
CA SER A 298 14.88 13.43 8.36
C SER A 298 16.17 13.33 9.18
N VAL A 299 16.04 13.02 10.47
CA VAL A 299 17.08 12.81 11.48
C VAL A 299 18.49 13.25 11.04
N LYS A 300 18.88 14.46 11.44
CA LYS A 300 20.31 14.78 11.59
C LYS A 300 20.80 14.00 12.80
N GLU A 301 21.67 13.01 12.62
CA GLU A 301 22.65 12.66 13.66
C GLU A 301 24.02 12.29 13.06
N HIS A 302 25.02 12.98 13.60
CA HIS A 302 26.46 12.72 13.62
C HIS A 302 27.26 12.70 12.30
N TYR A 303 27.73 13.88 11.91
CA TYR A 303 29.08 14.01 11.36
C TYR A 303 30.01 14.53 12.45
N ASP A 304 31.18 13.90 12.51
CA ASP A 304 32.23 14.02 13.52
C ASP A 304 32.57 15.46 13.91
N SER A 305 32.50 15.75 15.21
CA SER A 305 33.26 16.84 15.82
C SER A 305 34.48 16.28 16.57
N ASP A 306 35.25 15.43 15.90
CA ASP A 306 36.59 15.03 16.36
C ASP A 306 37.56 15.25 15.19
N SER A 307 37.75 16.51 14.82
CA SER A 307 38.92 16.99 14.09
C SER A 307 38.93 18.52 14.14
N ASP A 308 39.66 19.04 15.13
CA ASP A 308 40.55 20.21 15.02
C ASP A 308 40.72 20.91 16.38
N GLU A 309 41.33 20.21 17.35
CA GLU A 309 42.21 20.85 18.33
C GLU A 309 43.63 20.26 18.20
N LEU A 310 44.29 20.63 17.10
CA LEU A 310 45.74 20.59 16.98
C LEU A 310 46.16 21.86 16.23
N GLY A 311 46.46 22.92 16.99
CA GLY A 311 47.21 24.05 16.47
C GLY A 311 46.85 25.42 17.05
N LYS A 312 47.29 25.70 18.27
CA LYS A 312 48.24 26.79 18.60
C LYS A 312 48.53 26.84 20.09
#